data_AF-A0A5N9BT68-F1
#
_entry.id   AF-A0A5N9BT68-F1
#
_cell.length_a   1.000
_cell.length_b   1.000
_cell.length_c   1.000
_cell.angle_alpha   90.00
_cell.angle_beta   90.00
_cell.angle_gamma   90.00
#
_symmetry.space_group_name_H-M   'P 1'
#
loop_
_entity.id
_entity.type
_entity.pdbx_description
1 polymer ?
#
loop_
_entity_poly.entity_id
_entity_poly.type
_entity_poly.pdbx_seq_one_letter_code
_entity_poly.pdbx_strand_id
1 'polypeptide(L)'
;MKSAAGVLRKFLLQPKLRMVLGLVVGTVIGIAMVRDVEWGSLSSAFSDFPIGYGLLSLAVFSAATAMRAFRWQVLFLGEKVPLHRLLLVQNVGIGLNSVSPIRII
;
A
#
# COMPACT_ATOMS: atom_id res chain seq x y z
N MET A 1 1.05 42.53 -5.97
CA MET A 1 1.01 41.55 -7.07
C MET A 1 1.05 40.14 -6.49
N LYS A 2 -0.03 39.34 -6.62
CA LYS A 2 0.01 37.93 -6.19
C LYS A 2 0.95 37.19 -7.14
N SER A 3 2.13 36.79 -6.65
CA SER A 3 3.12 36.05 -7.45
C SER A 3 2.46 34.82 -8.08
N ALA A 4 2.64 34.61 -9.38
CA ALA A 4 2.06 33.48 -10.13
C ALA A 4 2.38 32.13 -9.45
N ALA A 5 3.54 32.03 -8.80
CA ALA A 5 3.95 30.88 -7.99
C ALA A 5 3.04 30.63 -6.78
N GLY A 6 2.52 31.69 -6.13
CA GLY A 6 1.58 31.57 -5.01
C GLY A 6 0.19 31.08 -5.44
N VAL A 7 -0.24 31.45 -6.65
CA VAL A 7 -1.51 30.99 -7.23
C VAL A 7 -1.39 29.54 -7.68
N LEU A 8 -0.30 29.18 -8.38
CA LEU A 8 0.02 27.80 -8.79
C LEU A 8 0.15 26.87 -7.59
N ARG A 9 0.83 27.29 -6.52
CA ARG A 9 0.96 26.50 -5.30
C ARG A 9 -0.42 26.25 -4.65
N LYS A 10 -1.27 27.27 -4.57
CA LYS A 10 -2.63 27.15 -4.00
C LYS A 10 -3.54 26.28 -4.88
N PHE A 11 -3.34 26.30 -6.20
CA PHE A 11 -4.05 25.46 -7.17
C PHE A 11 -3.60 23.98 -7.09
N LEU A 12 -2.29 23.72 -7.08
CA LEU A 12 -1.67 22.39 -6.88
C LEU A 12 -1.88 21.81 -5.46
N LEU A 13 -2.22 22.65 -4.49
CA LEU A 13 -2.58 22.24 -3.13
C LEU A 13 -4.06 21.79 -3.02
N GLN A 14 -4.87 21.95 -4.05
CA GLN A 14 -6.27 21.52 -4.01
C GLN A 14 -6.36 19.98 -3.89
N PRO A 15 -7.07 19.44 -2.89
CA PRO A 15 -7.13 17.99 -2.64
C PRO A 15 -7.60 17.19 -3.85
N LYS A 16 -8.59 17.71 -4.58
CA LYS A 16 -9.14 17.07 -5.79
C LYS A 16 -8.09 16.99 -6.91
N LEU A 17 -7.32 18.07 -7.13
CA LEU A 17 -6.30 18.10 -8.17
C LEU A 17 -5.15 17.14 -7.85
N ARG A 18 -4.73 17.05 -6.59
CA ARG A 18 -3.70 16.10 -6.14
C ARG A 18 -4.10 14.65 -6.36
N MET A 19 -5.35 14.33 -6.06
CA MET A 19 -5.90 12.99 -6.30
C MET A 19 -5.90 12.65 -7.79
N VAL A 20 -6.38 13.55 -8.64
CA VAL A 20 -6.39 13.34 -10.10
C VAL A 20 -4.97 13.23 -10.65
N LEU A 21 -4.05 14.11 -10.23
CA LEU A 21 -2.65 14.06 -10.66
C LEU A 21 -1.97 12.77 -10.22
N GLY A 22 -2.17 12.33 -8.97
CA GLY A 22 -1.61 11.07 -8.47
C GLY A 22 -2.13 9.87 -9.24
N LEU A 23 -3.43 9.85 -9.56
CA LEU A 23 -4.04 8.81 -10.38
C LEU A 23 -3.43 8.79 -11.79
N VAL A 24 -3.41 9.93 -12.48
CA VAL A 24 -2.88 10.02 -13.85
C VAL A 24 -1.41 9.62 -13.89
N VAL A 25 -0.58 10.15 -12.99
CA VAL A 25 0.85 9.83 -12.94
C VAL A 25 1.05 8.34 -12.64
N GLY A 26 0.34 7.78 -11.65
CA GLY A 26 0.41 6.37 -11.33
C GLY A 26 0.01 5.47 -12.48
N THR A 27 -1.08 5.80 -13.18
CA THR A 27 -1.55 5.03 -14.34
C THR A 27 -0.56 5.11 -15.51
N VAL A 28 -0.02 6.28 -15.82
CA VAL A 28 0.96 6.44 -16.90
C VAL A 28 2.23 5.62 -16.62
N ILE A 29 2.75 5.68 -15.38
CA ILE A 29 3.90 4.88 -14.98
C ILE A 29 3.58 3.38 -15.07
N GLY A 30 2.41 2.97 -14.57
CA GLY A 30 1.97 1.57 -14.64
C GLY A 30 1.89 1.05 -16.07
N ILE A 31 1.32 1.82 -16.99
CA ILE A 31 1.24 1.46 -18.41
C ILE A 31 2.63 1.39 -19.04
N ALA A 32 3.52 2.33 -18.72
CA ALA A 32 4.89 2.32 -19.22
C ALA A 32 5.64 1.05 -18.76
N MET A 33 5.58 0.72 -17.47
CA MET A 33 6.20 -0.50 -16.94
C MET A 33 5.65 -1.78 -17.59
N VAL A 34 4.34 -1.90 -17.76
CA VAL A 34 3.71 -3.10 -18.37
C VAL A 34 4.14 -3.28 -19.83
N ARG A 35 4.38 -2.19 -20.56
CA ARG A 35 4.82 -2.25 -21.96
C ARG A 35 6.28 -2.69 -22.11
N ASP A 36 7.15 -2.22 -21.21
CA ASP A 36 8.59 -2.50 -21.28
C ASP A 36 8.99 -3.83 -20.62
N VAL A 37 8.03 -4.57 -20.04
CA VAL A 37 8.27 -5.87 -19.43
C VAL A 37 8.28 -6.99 -20.47
N GLU A 38 9.36 -7.76 -20.50
CA GLU A 38 9.44 -9.01 -21.26
C GLU A 38 8.74 -10.15 -20.52
N TRP A 39 7.46 -10.33 -20.82
CA TRP A 39 6.58 -11.31 -20.14
C TRP A 39 7.09 -12.76 -20.19
N GLY A 40 7.81 -13.14 -21.24
CA GLY A 40 8.41 -14.47 -21.37
C GLY A 40 9.51 -14.73 -20.34
N SER A 41 10.45 -13.79 -20.21
CA SER A 41 11.51 -13.85 -19.19
C SER A 41 10.93 -13.83 -17.78
N LEU A 42 9.93 -12.97 -17.54
CA LEU A 42 9.24 -12.91 -16.26
C LEU A 42 8.60 -14.24 -15.88
N SER A 43 7.88 -14.89 -16.81
CA SER A 43 7.26 -16.20 -16.56
C SER A 43 8.30 -17.27 -16.24
N SER A 44 9.42 -17.30 -16.98
CA SER A 44 10.53 -18.24 -16.71
C SER A 44 11.10 -18.04 -15.30
N ALA A 45 11.33 -16.78 -14.92
CA ALA A 45 11.86 -16.44 -13.60
C ALA A 45 10.93 -16.87 -12.45
N PHE A 46 9.61 -16.81 -12.66
CA PHE A 46 8.64 -17.33 -11.69
C PHE A 46 8.60 -18.86 -11.65
N SER A 47 8.81 -19.55 -12.79
CA SER A 47 8.89 -21.02 -12.83
C SER A 47 10.12 -21.56 -12.12
N ASP A 48 11.25 -20.85 -12.22
CA ASP A 48 12.49 -21.22 -11.55
C ASP A 48 12.54 -20.76 -10.08
N PHE A 49 11.47 -20.11 -9.60
CA PHE A 49 11.47 -19.54 -8.25
C PHE A 49 11.42 -20.64 -7.17
N PRO A 50 12.39 -20.67 -6.25
CA PRO A 50 12.43 -21.68 -5.20
C PRO A 50 11.32 -21.44 -4.17
N ILE A 51 10.34 -22.35 -4.15
CA ILE A 51 9.16 -22.31 -3.28
C ILE A 51 9.53 -22.15 -1.79
N GLY A 52 10.66 -22.73 -1.36
CA GLY A 52 11.14 -22.62 0.03
C GLY A 52 11.39 -21.18 0.48
N TYR A 53 11.99 -20.33 -0.37
CA TYR A 53 12.18 -18.92 -0.07
C TYR A 53 10.85 -18.15 -0.12
N GLY A 54 9.93 -18.56 -0.99
CA GLY A 54 8.54 -18.07 -0.98
C GLY A 54 7.84 -18.33 0.36
N LEU A 55 7.92 -19.56 0.87
CA LEU A 55 7.31 -19.93 2.14
C LEU A 55 7.98 -19.23 3.33
N LEU A 56 9.32 -19.11 3.32
CA LEU A 56 10.05 -18.40 4.35
C LEU A 56 9.67 -16.92 4.39
N SER A 57 9.64 -16.25 3.23
CA SER A 57 9.22 -14.85 3.15
C SER A 57 7.77 -14.67 3.59
N LEU A 58 6.87 -15.58 3.21
CA LEU A 58 5.47 -15.57 3.66
C LEU A 58 5.35 -15.76 5.18
N ALA A 59 6.15 -16.64 5.78
CA ALA A 59 6.16 -16.86 7.22
C ALA A 59 6.65 -15.61 7.98
N VAL A 60 7.75 -15.00 7.53
CA VAL A 60 8.27 -13.74 8.11
C VAL A 60 7.26 -12.60 7.96
N PHE A 61 6.65 -12.47 6.78
CA PHE A 61 5.61 -11.48 6.52
C PHE A 61 4.38 -11.68 7.43
N SER A 62 3.95 -12.93 7.61
CA SER A 62 2.82 -13.28 8.47
C SER A 62 3.12 -12.98 9.94
N ALA A 63 4.33 -13.32 10.41
CA ALA A 63 4.79 -13.00 11.76
C ALA A 63 4.86 -11.49 12.00
N ALA A 64 5.38 -10.72 11.06
CA ALA A 64 5.41 -9.26 11.13
C ALA A 64 4.00 -8.66 11.21
N THR A 65 3.06 -9.21 10.44
CA THR A 65 1.65 -8.79 10.45
C THR A 65 0.97 -9.15 11.78
N ALA A 66 1.23 -10.34 12.32
CA ALA A 66 0.77 -10.75 13.64
C ALA A 66 1.27 -9.84 14.77
N MET A 67 2.57 -9.50 14.77
CA MET A 67 3.14 -8.58 15.77
C MET A 67 2.49 -7.19 15.70
N ARG A 68 2.21 -6.70 14.49
CA ARG A 68 1.56 -5.40 14.30
C ARG A 68 0.11 -5.39 14.80
N ALA A 69 -0.59 -6.51 14.70
CA ALA A 69 -1.94 -6.67 15.23
C ALA A 69 -1.92 -6.82 16.76
N PHE A 70 -0.95 -7.58 17.28
CA PHE A 70 -0.73 -7.76 18.72
C PHE A 70 -0.49 -6.43 19.46
N ARG A 71 0.18 -5.46 18.82
CA ARG A 71 0.35 -4.10 19.37
C ARG A 71 -0.96 -3.48 19.86
N TRP A 72 -2.07 -3.73 19.16
CA TRP A 72 -3.38 -3.22 19.56
C TRP A 72 -3.94 -3.94 20.79
N GLN A 73 -3.68 -5.23 20.94
CA GLN A 73 -4.08 -5.97 22.15
C GLN A 73 -3.41 -5.41 23.40
N VAL A 74 -2.15 -4.98 23.30
CA VAL A 74 -1.42 -4.36 24.42
C VAL A 74 -2.01 -3.01 24.82
N LEU A 75 -2.58 -2.27 23.87
CA LEU A 75 -3.19 -0.95 24.12
C LEU A 75 -4.59 -1.04 24.73
N PHE A 76 -5.32 -2.14 24.52
CA PHE A 76 -6.64 -2.35 25.11
C PHE A 76 -6.53 -3.00 26.50
N LEU A 77 -6.40 -2.17 27.54
CA LEU A 77 -6.23 -2.61 28.93
C LEU A 77 -7.51 -3.18 29.57
N GLY A 78 -8.70 -2.91 29.02
CA GLY A 78 -10.00 -3.29 29.61
C GLY A 78 -10.80 -4.35 28.84
N GLU A 79 -10.75 -4.36 27.51
CA GLU A 79 -11.43 -5.35 26.66
C GLU A 79 -10.42 -6.14 25.83
N LYS A 80 -10.37 -7.46 26.05
CA LYS A 80 -9.52 -8.34 25.24
C LYS A 80 -10.19 -8.62 23.89
N VAL A 81 -9.94 -7.75 22.91
CA VAL A 81 -10.35 -8.01 21.52
C VAL A 81 -9.49 -9.16 20.96
N PRO A 82 -10.09 -10.21 20.37
CA PRO A 82 -9.34 -11.34 19.89
C PRO A 82 -8.46 -10.98 18.68
N LEU A 83 -7.27 -11.59 18.60
CA LEU A 83 -6.21 -11.22 17.66
C LEU A 83 -6.65 -11.37 16.19
N HIS A 84 -7.49 -12.36 15.88
CA HIS A 84 -8.00 -12.57 14.52
C HIS A 84 -8.85 -11.38 14.02
N ARG A 85 -9.63 -10.72 14.90
CA ARG A 85 -10.40 -9.52 14.53
C ARG A 85 -9.48 -8.34 14.29
N LEU A 86 -8.47 -8.17 15.15
CA LEU A 86 -7.48 -7.10 15.00
C LEU A 86 -6.63 -7.28 13.73
N LEU A 87 -6.28 -8.52 13.39
CA LEU A 87 -5.61 -8.85 12.14
C LEU A 87 -6.47 -8.47 10.92
N LEU A 88 -7.75 -8.82 10.92
CA LEU A 88 -8.67 -8.47 9.84
C LEU A 88 -8.81 -6.95 9.70
N VAL A 89 -9.10 -6.25 10.79
CA VAL A 89 -9.27 -4.78 10.78
C VAL A 89 -7.99 -4.09 10.31
N GLN A 90 -6.83 -4.55 10.78
CA GLN A 90 -5.55 -3.98 10.37
C GLN A 90 -5.25 -4.23 8.90
N ASN A 91 -5.47 -5.45 8.40
CA ASN A 91 -5.23 -5.77 6.99
C ASN A 91 -6.19 -5.01 6.07
N VAL A 92 -7.46 -4.84 6.47
CA VAL A 92 -8.43 -3.99 5.76
C VAL A 92 -7.99 -2.54 5.79
N GLY A 93 -7.55 -2.01 6.94
CA GLY A 93 -7.04 -0.65 7.05
C GLY A 93 -5.79 -0.40 6.21
N ILE A 94 -4.86 -1.36 6.15
CA ILE A 94 -3.68 -1.29 5.28
C ILE A 94 -4.09 -1.35 3.81
N GLY A 95 -4.95 -2.31 3.42
CA GLY A 95 -5.43 -2.46 2.05
C GLY A 95 -6.15 -1.21 1.57
N LEU A 96 -7.03 -0.66 2.40
CA LEU A 96 -7.73 0.59 2.11
C LEU A 96 -6.74 1.74 1.99
N ASN A 97 -5.75 1.87 2.86
CA ASN A 97 -4.74 2.94 2.75
C ASN A 97 -3.79 2.80 1.55
N SER A 98 -3.66 1.61 0.97
CA SER A 98 -2.83 1.37 -0.23
C SER A 98 -3.59 1.64 -1.53
N VAL A 99 -4.91 1.43 -1.55
CA VAL A 99 -5.75 1.62 -2.76
C VAL A 99 -6.46 2.97 -2.74
N SER A 100 -6.87 3.44 -1.57
CA SER A 100 -7.57 4.72 -1.44
C SER A 100 -6.57 5.88 -1.52
N PRO A 101 -6.87 6.91 -2.34
CA PRO A 101 -6.07 8.13 -2.39
C PRO A 101 -6.29 9.01 -1.14
N ILE A 102 -7.26 8.65 -0.29
CA ILE A 102 -7.58 9.34 0.96
C ILE A 102 -7.13 8.43 2.09
N ARG A 103 -6.02 8.80 2.74
CA ARG A 103 -5.53 8.06 3.90
C ARG A 103 -6.54 8.20 5.05
N ILE A 104 -7.13 7.08 5.45
CA ILE A 104 -7.99 7.00 6.64
C ILE A 104 -7.05 6.62 7.78
N ILE A 105 -6.71 7.62 8.60
CA ILE A 105 -5.87 7.48 9.80
C ILE A 105 -6.79 7.37 11.01
#